data_AF-A0A350DMR0-F1
#
_entry.id   AF-A0A350DMR0-F1
#
_cell.length_a   1.000
_cell.length_b   1.000
_cell.length_c   1.000
_cell.angle_alpha   90.00
_cell.angle_beta   90.00
_cell.angle_gamma   90.00
#
_symmetry.space_group_name_H-M   'P 1'
#
loop_
_entity.id
_entity.type
_entity.pdbx_description
1 polymer ?
#
loop_
_entity_poly.entity_id
_entity_poly.type
_entity_poly.pdbx_seq_one_letter_code
_entity_poly.pdbx_strand_id
1 'polypeptide(L)' 'IPELRAMGKTLFIISHDDGYFEHADRLLMMKEGRLTELNAEERQRASADAIAMLE' A
#
# COMPACT_ATOMS: atom_id res chain seq x y z
N ILE A 1 10.68 -8.25 3.09
CA ILE A 1 9.95 -8.29 1.79
C ILE A 1 10.83 -8.74 0.62
N PRO A 2 12.05 -8.21 0.42
CA PRO A 2 12.83 -8.46 -0.81
C PRO A 2 13.09 -9.95 -1.09
N GLU A 3 13.41 -10.73 -0.06
CA GLU A 3 13.70 -12.17 -0.18
C GLU A 3 12.48 -12.98 -0.61
N LEU A 4 11.30 -12.68 -0.07
CA LEU A 4 10.05 -13.37 -0.44
C LEU A 4 9.62 -13.04 -1.88
N ARG A 5 9.84 -11.79 -2.32
CA ARG A 5 9.66 -11.41 -3.73
C ARG A 5 10.64 -12.16 -4.62
N ALA A 6 11.91 -12.25 -4.24
CA ALA A 6 12.94 -12.95 -5.00
C ALA A 6 12.65 -14.46 -5.17
N MET A 7 11.93 -15.06 -4.22
CA MET A 7 11.45 -16.45 -4.29
C MET A 7 10.22 -16.65 -5.21
N GLY A 8 9.72 -15.60 -5.87
CA GLY A 8 8.57 -15.67 -6.77
C GLY A 8 7.23 -15.91 -6.04
N LYS A 9 7.13 -15.54 -4.76
CA LYS A 9 5.91 -15.68 -3.97
C LYS A 9 5.04 -14.44 -4.08
N THR A 10 3.74 -14.62 -4.29
CA THR A 10 2.75 -13.54 -4.18
C THR A 10 2.53 -13.22 -2.70
N LEU A 11 2.73 -11.96 -2.32
CA LEU A 11 2.56 -11.50 -0.94
C LEU A 11 1.41 -10.49 -0.87
N PHE A 12 0.49 -10.73 0.06
CA PHE A 12 -0.54 -9.75 0.42
C PHE A 12 -0.15 -9.13 1.76
N ILE A 13 0.04 -7.81 1.77
CA ILE A 13 0.34 -7.05 2.98
C ILE A 13 -0.88 -6.19 3.26
N ILE A 14 -1.48 -6.39 4.44
CA ILE A 14 -2.56 -5.55 4.95
C ILE A 14 -1.96 -4.77 6.10
N SER A 15 -1.68 -3.50 5.86
CA SER A 15 -1.03 -2.62 6.82
C SER A 15 -1.61 -1.21 6.72
N HIS A 16 -1.58 -0.50 7.85
CA HIS A 16 -1.79 0.94 7.91
C HIS A 16 -0.46 1.71 7.81
N ASP A 17 0.67 1.01 7.97
CA ASP A 17 2.02 1.57 7.82
C ASP A 17 2.36 1.72 6.32
N ASP A 18 2.70 2.94 5.93
CA ASP A 18 2.99 3.36 4.57
C ASP A 18 4.42 3.03 4.13
N GLY A 19 5.32 2.66 5.06
CA GLY A 19 6.70 2.27 4.76
C GLY A 19 6.82 1.03 3.85
N TYR A 20 5.74 0.28 3.67
CA TYR A 20 5.69 -0.86 2.75
C TYR A 20 5.21 -0.50 1.34
N PHE A 21 4.64 0.71 1.15
CA PHE A 21 4.00 1.11 -0.10
C PHE A 21 5.03 1.31 -1.22
N GLU A 22 6.21 1.84 -0.89
CA GLU A 22 7.31 2.01 -1.87
C GLU A 22 7.79 0.68 -2.46
N HIS A 23 7.62 -0.41 -1.72
CA HIS A 23 8.04 -1.73 -2.17
C HIS A 23 6.94 -2.50 -2.89
N ALA A 24 5.69 -2.04 -2.86
CA ALA A 24 4.56 -2.75 -3.45
C ALA A 24 4.45 -2.50 -4.96
N ASP A 25 4.15 -3.56 -5.73
CA ASP A 25 3.85 -3.42 -7.17
C ASP A 25 2.48 -2.78 -7.38
N ARG A 26 1.52 -3.11 -6.50
CA ARG A 26 0.13 -2.67 -6.52
C ARG A 26 -0.29 -2.28 -5.11
N LEU A 27 -1.03 -1.19 -4.99
CA LEU A 27 -1.60 -0.73 -3.73
C LEU A 27 -3.11 -0.68 -3.85
N LEU A 28 -3.81 -1.25 -2.87
CA LEU A 28 -5.26 -1.32 -2.82
C LEU A 28 -5.72 -0.59 -1.56
N MET A 29 -6.61 0.38 -1.70
CA MET A 29 -7.26 1.04 -0.59
C MET A 29 -8.64 0.44 -0.37
N MET A 30 -8.97 0.16 0.89
CA MET A 30 -10.31 -0.19 1.29
C MET A 30 -11.01 1.03 1.87
N LYS A 31 -12.06 1.51 1.20
CA LYS A 31 -12.86 2.66 1.62
C LYS A 31 -14.34 2.33 1.48
N GLU A 32 -15.10 2.57 2.55
CA GLU A 32 -16.56 2.33 2.57
C GLU A 32 -16.96 0.92 2.11
N GLY A 33 -16.18 -0.09 2.50
CA GLY A 33 -16.42 -1.50 2.13
C GLY A 33 -16.09 -1.83 0.67
N ARG A 34 -15.48 -0.90 -0.08
CA ARG A 34 -15.00 -1.14 -1.45
C ARG A 34 -13.49 -1.13 -1.50
N LEU A 35 -12.93 -2.06 -2.26
CA LEU A 35 -11.51 -2.13 -2.54
C LEU A 35 -11.24 -1.44 -3.89
N THR A 36 -10.31 -0.49 -3.91
CA THR A 36 -9.95 0.26 -5.14
C THR A 36 -8.44 0.29 -5.28
N GLU A 37 -7.95 0.02 -6.49
CA GLU A 37 -6.52 0.08 -6.79
C GLU A 37 -6.07 1.52 -6.99
N LEU A 38 -4.93 1.87 -6.38
CA LEU A 38 -4.38 3.21 -6.44
C LEU A 38 -3.36 3.36 -7.56
N ASN A 39 -3.57 4.39 -8.38
CA ASN A 39 -2.61 4.83 -9.37
C ASN A 39 -1.40 5.53 -8.73
N ALA A 40 -0.38 5.89 -9.52
CA ALA A 40 0.87 6.44 -8.98
C ALA A 40 0.67 7.75 -8.18
N GLU A 41 -0.21 8.65 -8.63
CA GLU A 41 -0.51 9.91 -7.93
C GLU A 41 -1.30 9.65 -6.65
N GLU A 42 -2.27 8.75 -6.70
CA GLU A 42 -3.09 8.36 -5.55
C GLU A 42 -2.25 7.65 -4.47
N ARG A 43 -1.22 6.89 -4.85
CA ARG A 43 -0.26 6.30 -3.89
C ARG A 43 0.51 7.37 -3.12
N GLN A 44 0.99 8.38 -3.83
CA GLN A 44 1.74 9.49 -3.22
C GLN A 44 0.86 10.25 -2.24
N ARG A 45 -0.41 10.47 -2.60
CA ARG A 45 -1.39 11.11 -1.74
C ARG A 45 -1.81 10.22 -0.57
N ALA A 46 -1.98 8.91 -0.77
CA ALA A 46 -2.33 7.98 0.29
C ALA A 46 -1.24 7.87 1.37
N SER A 47 0.05 7.89 1.00
CA SER A 47 1.14 7.96 1.99
C SER A 47 1.10 9.29 2.76
N ALA A 48 0.88 10.42 2.09
CA ALA A 48 0.75 11.71 2.76
C ALA A 48 -0.48 11.79 3.70
N ASP A 49 -1.63 11.25 3.27
CA ASP A 49 -2.87 11.28 4.03
C ASP A 49 -2.84 10.29 5.22
N ALA A 50 -2.18 9.13 5.10
CA ALA A 50 -2.00 8.19 6.20
C ALA A 50 -1.17 8.78 7.35
N ILE A 51 -0.19 9.64 7.04
CA ILE A 51 0.57 10.41 8.02
C ILE A 51 -0.32 11.47 8.68
N ALA A 52 -1.23 12.10 7.94
CA ALA A 52 -2.10 13.17 8.44
C ALA A 52 -3.25 12.68 9.33
N MET A 53 -3.71 11.42 9.20
CA MET A 53 -4.78 10.85 10.04
C MET A 53 -4.32 10.38 11.44
N LEU A 54 -3.04 10.56 11.78
CA LEU A 54 -2.48 10.25 13.10
C LEU A 54 -2.44 11.48 14.06
N GLU A 55 -2.93 12.64 13.64
CA GLU A 55 -3.09 13.84 14.50
C GLU A 55 -4.52 14.02 15.04
#